data_AF-A0A3S5AXT2-F1
#
_entry.id   AF-A0A3S5AXT2-F1
#
_cell.length_a   1.000
_cell.length_b   1.000
_cell.length_c   1.000
_cell.angle_alpha   90.00
_cell.angle_beta   90.00
_cell.angle_gamma   90.00
#
_symmetry.space_group_name_H-M   'P 1'
#
loop_
_entity.id
_entity.type
_entity.pdbx_description
1 polymer ?
#
loop_
_entity_poly.entity_id
_entity_poly.type
_entity_poly.pdbx_seq_one_letter_code
_entity_poly.pdbx_strand_id
1 'polypeptide(L)'
;MRYFKFIGRVVSMAVYHGKLIDGFFIRPLYKMMLGRKISLADMEAVDTEYYKSLRFILEEDPASLDLTFSVDEEHFGETVTVDLVPDGRKISVTNINKREYIENMVLFSILPLVS
;
A
#
# COMPACT_ATOMS: atom_id res chain seq x y z
N MET A 1 -12.72 -11.22 2.82
CA MET A 1 -13.49 -10.40 3.79
C MET A 1 -12.89 -8.99 4.04
N ARG A 2 -11.59 -8.74 3.82
CA ARG A 2 -10.95 -7.42 4.08
C ARG A 2 -11.26 -6.32 3.04
N TYR A 3 -11.40 -6.69 1.75
CA TYR A 3 -11.71 -5.76 0.65
C TYR A 3 -13.04 -5.02 0.81
N PHE A 4 -14.11 -5.68 1.28
CA PHE A 4 -15.44 -5.06 1.43
C PHE A 4 -15.51 -4.04 2.57
N LYS A 5 -14.81 -4.27 3.68
CA LYS A 5 -14.74 -3.28 4.78
C LYS A 5 -13.96 -2.02 4.37
N PHE A 6 -13.02 -2.16 3.43
CA PHE A 6 -12.19 -1.05 2.99
C PHE A 6 -12.93 -0.07 2.08
N ILE A 7 -13.71 -0.60 1.12
CA ILE A 7 -14.54 0.22 0.24
C ILE A 7 -15.57 1.04 1.05
N GLY A 8 -16.18 0.44 2.07
CA GLY A 8 -17.16 1.13 2.92
C GLY A 8 -16.59 2.37 3.62
N ARG A 9 -15.34 2.31 4.10
CA ARG A 9 -14.66 3.44 4.76
C ARG A 9 -14.32 4.56 3.79
N VAL A 10 -13.78 4.20 2.62
CA VAL A 10 -13.44 5.16 1.55
C VAL A 10 -14.70 5.90 1.07
N VAL A 11 -15.79 5.16 0.85
CA VAL A 11 -17.09 5.75 0.48
C VAL A 11 -17.64 6.63 1.61
N SER A 12 -17.55 6.20 2.87
CA SER A 12 -18.00 7.03 4.00
C SER A 12 -17.20 8.31 4.18
N MET A 13 -15.88 8.29 3.95
CA MET A 13 -15.04 9.50 3.96
C MET A 13 -15.40 10.45 2.82
N ALA A 14 -15.60 9.94 1.60
CA ALA A 14 -16.02 10.74 0.45
C ALA A 14 -17.33 11.50 0.71
N VAL A 15 -18.30 10.82 1.33
CA VAL A 15 -19.60 11.40 1.69
C VAL A 15 -19.48 12.35 2.88
N TYR A 16 -18.67 12.02 3.89
CA TYR A 16 -18.41 12.88 5.05
C TYR A 16 -17.76 14.23 4.66
N HIS A 17 -16.86 14.21 3.67
CA HIS A 17 -16.24 15.42 3.11
C HIS A 17 -17.11 16.14 2.06
N GLY A 18 -18.36 15.69 1.84
CA GLY A 18 -19.30 16.19 0.83
C GLY A 18 -19.84 17.61 1.05
N LYS A 19 -19.09 18.50 1.71
CA LYS A 19 -19.48 19.92 1.87
C LYS A 19 -18.58 20.95 1.18
N LEU A 20 -17.44 20.59 0.59
CA LEU A 20 -16.67 21.37 -0.41
C LEU A 20 -15.34 20.65 -0.58
N ILE A 21 -15.11 20.00 -1.72
CA ILE A 21 -13.80 19.43 -2.04
C ILE A 21 -13.06 20.45 -2.87
N ASP A 22 -12.53 21.47 -2.20
CA ASP A 22 -11.50 22.35 -2.76
C ASP A 22 -10.13 21.78 -2.38
N GLY A 23 -9.89 20.54 -2.79
CA GLY A 23 -8.70 19.76 -2.45
C GLY A 23 -8.52 18.57 -3.39
N PHE A 24 -7.42 18.53 -4.12
CA PHE A 24 -7.11 17.45 -5.05
C PHE A 24 -6.80 16.17 -4.26
N PHE A 25 -7.69 15.18 -4.28
CA PHE A 25 -7.34 13.84 -3.80
C PHE A 25 -6.26 13.21 -4.66
N ILE A 26 -5.45 12.35 -4.04
CA ILE A 26 -4.47 11.53 -4.75
C ILE A 26 -5.18 10.53 -5.68
N ARG A 27 -4.60 10.30 -6.87
CA ARG A 27 -5.11 9.35 -7.89
C ARG A 27 -5.54 7.97 -7.37
N PRO A 28 -4.81 7.33 -6.41
CA PRO A 28 -5.23 6.05 -5.86
C PRO A 28 -6.63 6.08 -5.23
N LEU A 29 -7.01 7.18 -4.57
CA LEU A 29 -8.31 7.27 -3.88
C LEU A 29 -9.48 7.16 -4.86
N TYR A 30 -9.39 7.84 -6.01
CA TYR A 30 -10.39 7.74 -7.07
C TYR A 30 -10.50 6.33 -7.63
N LYS A 31 -9.36 5.63 -7.80
CA LYS A 31 -9.36 4.24 -8.27
C LYS A 31 -10.07 3.33 -7.25
N MET A 32 -9.82 3.52 -5.96
CA MET A 32 -10.48 2.76 -4.90
C MET A 32 -12.00 2.99 -4.88
N MET A 33 -12.45 4.24 -5.00
CA MET A 33 -13.88 4.58 -5.09
C MET A 33 -14.56 3.91 -6.30
N LEU A 34 -13.83 3.79 -7.42
CA LEU A 34 -14.30 3.14 -8.64
C LEU A 34 -14.13 1.61 -8.64
N GLY A 35 -13.64 1.02 -7.55
CA GLY A 35 -13.34 -0.42 -7.45
C GLY A 35 -12.20 -0.88 -8.38
N ARG A 36 -11.40 0.06 -8.90
CA ARG A 36 -10.22 -0.24 -9.73
C ARG A 36 -9.04 -0.60 -8.84
N LYS A 37 -8.22 -1.56 -9.29
CA LYS A 37 -6.97 -1.90 -8.62
C LYS A 37 -6.02 -0.70 -8.61
N ILE A 38 -5.43 -0.45 -7.45
CA ILE A 38 -4.29 0.46 -7.30
C ILE A 38 -3.05 -0.28 -7.84
N SER A 39 -2.21 0.44 -8.54
CA SER A 39 -1.00 -0.09 -9.16
C SER A 39 0.24 0.66 -8.65
N LEU A 40 1.41 0.06 -8.83
CA LEU A 40 2.69 0.71 -8.52
C LEU A 40 2.83 2.08 -9.19
N ALA A 41 2.32 2.25 -10.42
CA ALA A 41 2.36 3.53 -11.12
C ALA A 41 1.57 4.64 -10.41
N ASP A 42 0.61 4.31 -9.55
CA ASP A 42 -0.11 5.31 -8.76
C ASP A 42 0.73 5.83 -7.60
N MET A 43 1.78 5.11 -7.17
CA MET A 43 2.73 5.58 -6.16
C MET A 43 3.67 6.64 -6.70
N GLU A 44 4.00 6.65 -7.99
CA GLU A 44 4.92 7.66 -8.57
C GLU A 44 4.44 9.09 -8.31
N ALA A 45 3.12 9.30 -8.37
CA ALA A 45 2.46 10.59 -8.12
C ALA A 45 2.28 10.92 -6.62
N VAL A 46 2.47 9.96 -5.73
CA VAL A 46 2.33 10.12 -4.27
C VAL A 46 3.70 10.28 -3.62
N ASP A 47 4.60 9.34 -3.92
CA ASP A 47 5.97 9.27 -3.44
C ASP A 47 6.88 8.65 -4.51
N THR A 48 7.63 9.50 -5.21
CA THR A 48 8.54 9.09 -6.28
C THR A 48 9.73 8.27 -5.79
N GLU A 49 10.20 8.48 -4.56
CA GLU A 49 11.33 7.75 -3.99
C GLU A 49 10.89 6.33 -3.63
N TYR A 50 9.76 6.20 -2.93
CA TYR A 50 9.19 4.91 -2.59
C TYR A 50 8.81 4.09 -3.84
N TYR A 51 8.28 4.76 -4.87
CA TYR A 51 8.05 4.14 -6.18
C TYR A 51 9.32 3.52 -6.77
N LYS A 52 10.47 4.23 -6.72
CA LYS A 52 11.75 3.71 -7.22
C LYS A 52 12.20 2.48 -6.44
N SER A 53 12.05 2.49 -5.11
CA SER A 53 12.40 1.35 -4.26
C SER A 53 11.57 0.11 -4.58
N LEU A 54 10.25 0.26 -4.73
CA LEU A 54 9.37 -0.84 -5.12
C LEU A 54 9.64 -1.33 -6.55
N ARG A 55 9.96 -0.40 -7.47
CA ARG A 55 10.34 -0.75 -8.84
C ARG A 55 11.65 -1.54 -8.86
N PHE A 56 12.63 -1.17 -8.04
CA PHE A 56 13.88 -1.92 -7.92
C PHE A 56 13.62 -3.37 -7.49
N ILE A 57 12.79 -3.59 -6.47
CA ILE A 57 12.37 -4.94 -6.04
C ILE A 57 11.66 -5.70 -7.17
N LEU A 58 10.89 -5.00 -8.00
CA LEU A 58 10.20 -5.60 -9.14
C LEU A 58 11.17 -6.07 -10.25
N GLU A 59 12.24 -5.31 -10.49
CA GLU A 59 13.21 -5.57 -11.55
C GLU A 59 14.28 -6.58 -11.13
N GLU A 60 14.75 -6.50 -9.88
CA GLU A 60 15.81 -7.35 -9.33
C GLU A 60 15.31 -8.65 -8.70
N ASP A 61 16.24 -9.58 -8.42
CA ASP A 61 15.96 -10.77 -7.63
C ASP A 61 15.89 -10.43 -6.14
N PRO A 62 14.69 -10.54 -5.51
CA PRO A 62 14.52 -10.20 -4.10
C PRO A 62 15.20 -11.18 -3.14
N ALA A 63 15.69 -12.33 -3.62
CA ALA A 63 16.35 -13.33 -2.77
C ALA A 63 17.58 -12.76 -2.04
N SER A 64 18.25 -11.76 -2.62
CA SER A 64 19.41 -11.09 -2.01
C SER A 64 19.03 -10.02 -0.97
N LEU A 65 17.75 -9.63 -0.91
CA LEU A 65 17.26 -8.55 -0.06
C LEU A 65 16.67 -9.05 1.27
N ASP A 66 16.58 -10.37 1.46
CA ASP A 66 15.99 -11.04 2.63
C ASP A 66 14.63 -10.45 3.06
N LEU A 67 13.83 -10.06 2.06
CA LEU A 67 12.52 -9.48 2.29
C LEU A 67 11.51 -10.56 2.71
N THR A 68 10.63 -10.19 3.63
CA THR A 68 9.45 -10.98 4.01
C THR A 68 8.19 -10.19 3.73
N PHE A 69 7.00 -10.80 3.82
CA PHE A 69 5.73 -10.07 3.71
C PHE A 69 5.42 -9.27 4.99
N SER A 70 6.40 -8.52 5.47
CA SER A 70 6.30 -7.62 6.62
C SER A 70 7.11 -6.35 6.38
N VAL A 71 6.82 -5.30 7.16
CA VAL A 71 7.50 -4.00 7.08
C VAL A 71 7.79 -3.50 8.49
N ASP A 72 8.94 -2.88 8.69
CA ASP A 72 9.29 -2.21 9.95
C ASP A 72 8.79 -0.76 9.91
N GLU A 73 7.93 -0.40 10.86
CA GLU A 73 7.49 0.97 11.07
C GLU A 73 8.10 1.55 12.35
N GLU A 74 8.47 2.82 12.33
CA GLU A 74 8.89 3.53 13.53
C GLU A 74 7.69 4.20 14.20
N HIS A 75 7.32 3.71 15.37
CA HIS A 75 6.25 4.27 16.20
C HIS A 75 6.86 4.83 17.48
N PHE A 76 6.88 6.16 17.63
CA PHE A 76 7.38 6.85 18.83
C PHE A 76 8.82 6.44 19.24
N GLY A 77 9.69 6.15 18.27
CA GLY A 77 11.08 5.72 18.50
C GLY A 77 11.24 4.22 18.75
N GLU A 78 10.16 3.43 18.74
CA GLU A 78 10.22 1.97 18.72
C GLU A 78 9.97 1.44 17.30
N THR A 79 10.81 0.51 16.86
CA THR A 79 10.59 -0.19 15.58
C THR A 79 9.61 -1.34 15.80
N VAL A 80 8.46 -1.27 15.13
CA VAL A 80 7.43 -2.30 15.15
C VAL A 80 7.34 -2.93 13.78
N THR A 81 7.63 -4.22 13.69
CA THR A 81 7.38 -4.97 12.46
C THR A 81 5.88 -5.22 12.31
N VAL A 82 5.30 -4.92 11.16
CA VAL A 82 3.90 -5.14 10.82
C VAL A 82 3.79 -6.16 9.69
N ASP A 83 3.00 -7.20 9.90
CA ASP A 83 2.72 -8.22 8.89
C ASP A 83 1.76 -7.67 7.82
N LEU A 84 2.20 -7.66 6.54
CA LEU A 84 1.38 -7.21 5.41
C LEU A 84 0.24 -8.20 5.11
N VAL A 85 0.52 -9.49 5.30
CA VAL A 85 -0.41 -10.62 5.21
C VAL A 85 -0.30 -11.47 6.47
N PRO A 86 -1.29 -12.33 6.81
CA PRO A 86 -1.19 -13.20 7.98
C PRO A 86 0.10 -14.04 7.96
N ASP A 87 0.84 -14.04 9.09
CA ASP A 87 2.16 -14.68 9.22
C ASP A 87 3.22 -14.19 8.22
N GLY A 88 3.12 -12.94 7.75
CA GLY A 88 3.95 -12.36 6.70
C GLY A 88 5.46 -12.43 6.94
N ARG A 89 5.93 -12.26 8.17
CA ARG A 89 7.34 -12.46 8.58
C ARG A 89 7.90 -13.86 8.25
N LYS A 90 7.04 -14.88 8.10
CA LYS A 90 7.47 -16.26 7.75
C LYS A 90 7.46 -16.52 6.25
N ILE A 91 7.00 -15.55 5.45
CA ILE A 91 6.83 -15.68 4.00
C ILE A 91 7.89 -14.82 3.33
N SER A 92 8.92 -15.46 2.79
CA SER A 92 9.97 -14.77 2.04
C SER A 92 9.43 -14.26 0.69
N VAL A 93 9.96 -13.12 0.26
CA VAL A 93 9.70 -12.56 -1.06
C VAL A 93 10.62 -13.25 -2.08
N THR A 94 10.02 -13.70 -3.17
CA THR A 94 10.62 -14.45 -4.26
C THR A 94 10.15 -13.86 -5.60
N ASN A 95 10.80 -14.24 -6.70
CA ASN A 95 10.34 -13.81 -8.03
C ASN A 95 8.89 -14.19 -8.36
N ILE A 96 8.36 -15.25 -7.73
CA ILE A 96 6.99 -15.72 -7.94
C ILE A 96 5.97 -14.80 -7.25
N ASN A 97 6.27 -14.35 -6.02
CA ASN A 97 5.33 -13.62 -5.18
C ASN A 97 5.66 -12.12 -5.01
N LYS A 98 6.77 -11.60 -5.57
CA LYS A 98 7.17 -10.19 -5.43
C LYS A 98 6.15 -9.18 -5.94
N ARG A 99 5.34 -9.54 -6.94
CA ARG A 99 4.23 -8.69 -7.41
C ARG A 99 3.16 -8.52 -6.33
N GLU A 100 2.81 -9.60 -5.64
CA GLU A 100 1.85 -9.57 -4.54
C GLU A 100 2.41 -8.79 -3.35
N TYR A 101 3.70 -8.96 -3.04
CA TYR A 101 4.39 -8.15 -2.02
C TYR A 101 4.27 -6.65 -2.33
N ILE A 102 4.57 -6.23 -3.57
CA ILE A 102 4.46 -4.83 -4.00
C ILE A 102 3.01 -4.34 -3.91
N GLU A 103 2.02 -5.13 -4.33
CA GLU A 103 0.60 -4.75 -4.20
C GLU A 103 0.21 -4.51 -2.73
N ASN A 104 0.69 -5.36 -1.81
CA ASN A 104 0.44 -5.19 -0.38
C ASN A 104 1.16 -3.97 0.22
N MET A 105 2.40 -3.68 -0.22
CA MET A 105 3.14 -2.48 0.18
C MET A 105 2.43 -1.20 -0.27
N VAL A 106 2.03 -1.14 -1.54
CA VAL A 106 1.27 -0.01 -2.09
C VAL A 106 -0.03 0.20 -1.32
N LEU A 107 -0.76 -0.90 -1.06
CA LEU A 107 -1.98 -0.83 -0.28
C LEU A 107 -1.69 -0.27 1.12
N PHE A 108 -0.71 -0.85 1.82
CA PHE A 108 -0.31 -0.47 3.18
C PHE A 108 0.05 1.01 3.31
N SER A 109 0.81 1.59 2.37
CA SER A 109 1.16 3.02 2.38
C SER A 109 -0.03 3.96 2.20
N ILE A 110 -1.11 3.49 1.54
CA ILE A 110 -2.28 4.32 1.23
C ILE A 110 -3.36 4.21 2.33
N LEU A 111 -3.40 3.11 3.11
CA LEU A 111 -4.42 2.93 4.15
C LEU A 111 -4.47 4.08 5.17
N PRO A 112 -3.33 4.61 5.67
CA PRO A 112 -3.34 5.69 6.65
C PRO A 112 -3.85 7.02 6.10
N LEU A 113 -3.73 7.25 4.79
CA LEU A 113 -4.21 8.47 4.14
C LEU A 113 -5.74 8.55 4.06
N VAL A 114 -6.43 7.47 4.40
CA VAL A 114 -7.90 7.36 4.32
C VAL A 114 -8.54 6.97 5.67
N SER A 115 -7.75 6.81 6.73
CA SER A 115 -8.18 6.44 8.08
C SER A 115 -8.22 7.65 9.01
#